data_AF-A0A3S9AZW5-F1
#
_entry.id   AF-A0A3S9AZW5-F1
#
_cell.length_a   1.000
_cell.length_b   1.000
_cell.length_c   1.000
_cell.angle_alpha   90.00
_cell.angle_beta   90.00
_cell.angle_gamma   90.00
#
_symmetry.space_group_name_H-M   'P 1'
#
loop_
_entity.id
_entity.type
_entity.pdbx_description
1 polymer ?
#
loop_
_entity_poly.entity_id
_entity_poly.type
_entity_poly.pdbx_seq_one_letter_code
_entity_poly.pdbx_strand_id
1 'polypeptide(L)'
;MRTAQDVRLAETVDDAVHALRSHFGFDHATYHLGYTIDAVIDAPFVKSTYSDAWMGRYILKRYVNVDPVVQHGFRRQLPFFWSELPMAPQAMELMQDAMAHGVGTEGYTIPIIDRVRRRALLSLTTTQLDTAPFRQIVEAERTALAELAFLIHEKAIGELHGSDPLPALAARELECLTWSAEGRTYKEIARQLDISEHTARAYLRSARLKLGCGSIAEAVAKAIRFNLIEENNA
;
A
#
# COMPACT_ATOMS: atom_id res chain seq x y z
N MET A 1 19.10 14.06 8.27
CA MET A 1 18.18 14.54 7.21
C MET A 1 16.92 15.07 7.88
N ARG A 2 16.73 16.40 7.88
CA ARG A 2 15.63 17.09 8.58
C ARG A 2 14.24 16.63 8.09
N THR A 3 14.12 16.31 6.81
CA THR A 3 12.89 15.84 6.14
C THR A 3 12.38 14.50 6.62
N ALA A 4 13.28 13.52 6.77
CA ALA A 4 12.90 12.21 7.29
C ALA A 4 12.42 12.33 8.73
N GLN A 5 12.94 13.29 9.47
CA GLN A 5 12.48 13.60 10.82
C GLN A 5 11.11 14.30 10.78
N ASP A 6 10.91 15.30 9.92
CA ASP A 6 9.63 16.00 9.79
C ASP A 6 8.49 15.06 9.33
N VAL A 7 8.73 14.20 8.35
CA VAL A 7 7.77 13.17 7.90
C VAL A 7 7.50 12.12 8.97
N ARG A 8 8.51 11.73 9.76
CA ARG A 8 8.30 10.82 10.90
C ARG A 8 7.44 11.47 11.99
N LEU A 9 7.72 12.74 12.30
CA LEU A 9 7.07 13.53 13.34
C LEU A 9 5.66 14.01 12.95
N ALA A 10 5.34 14.05 11.65
CA ALA A 10 3.98 14.35 11.18
C ALA A 10 2.96 13.46 11.89
N GLU A 11 1.89 14.05 12.42
CA GLU A 11 0.87 13.29 13.15
C GLU A 11 0.06 12.43 12.19
N THR A 12 -0.24 12.97 11.01
CA THR A 12 -1.02 12.27 9.98
C THR A 12 -0.27 12.06 8.66
N VAL A 13 -0.79 11.16 7.81
CA VAL A 13 -0.37 10.95 6.43
C VAL A 13 -0.60 12.24 5.63
N ASP A 14 -1.66 12.98 5.92
CA ASP A 14 -1.94 14.26 5.27
C ASP A 14 -0.83 15.26 5.56
N ASP A 15 -0.44 15.42 6.82
CA ASP A 15 0.69 16.26 7.22
C ASP A 15 2.00 15.77 6.60
N ALA A 16 2.19 14.45 6.52
CA ALA A 16 3.39 13.85 5.96
C ALA A 16 3.54 14.11 4.45
N VAL A 17 2.47 14.02 3.67
CA VAL A 17 2.52 14.35 2.23
C VAL A 17 2.74 15.86 2.02
N HIS A 18 2.18 16.71 2.87
CA HIS A 18 2.42 18.17 2.84
C HIS A 18 3.86 18.53 3.21
N ALA A 19 4.43 17.87 4.22
CA ALA A 19 5.83 18.05 4.62
C ALA A 19 6.80 17.61 3.52
N LEU A 20 6.55 16.45 2.91
CA LEU A 20 7.33 15.95 1.78
C LEU A 20 7.27 16.93 0.61
N ARG A 21 6.07 17.35 0.20
CA ARG A 21 5.86 18.35 -0.87
C ARG A 21 6.69 19.61 -0.62
N SER A 22 6.53 20.18 0.58
CA SER A 22 7.15 21.46 0.94
C SER A 22 8.66 21.37 1.05
N HIS A 23 9.20 20.22 1.48
CA HIS A 23 10.64 20.04 1.60
C HIS A 23 11.36 20.01 0.25
N PHE A 24 10.86 19.24 -0.70
CA PHE A 24 11.48 19.09 -2.02
C PHE A 24 11.01 20.14 -3.03
N GLY A 25 10.02 20.95 -2.69
CA GLY A 25 9.46 21.97 -3.58
C GLY A 25 8.67 21.39 -4.76
N PHE A 26 8.04 20.22 -4.58
CA PHE A 26 7.11 19.68 -5.57
C PHE A 26 5.79 20.45 -5.54
N ASP A 27 5.05 20.48 -6.66
CA ASP A 27 3.75 21.15 -6.71
C ASP A 27 2.69 20.36 -5.95
N HIS A 28 2.69 19.03 -6.13
CA HIS A 28 1.81 18.16 -5.35
C HIS A 28 2.46 16.83 -4.95
N ALA A 29 1.94 16.28 -3.86
CA ALA A 29 2.19 14.93 -3.38
C ALA A 29 0.86 14.22 -3.11
N THR A 30 0.73 12.97 -3.54
CA THR A 30 -0.47 12.16 -3.34
C THR A 30 -0.08 10.74 -2.93
N TYR A 31 -0.58 10.31 -1.78
CA TYR A 31 -0.54 8.93 -1.34
C TYR A 31 -1.88 8.25 -1.63
N HIS A 32 -1.84 7.07 -2.24
CA HIS A 32 -3.02 6.27 -2.57
C HIS A 32 -2.78 4.82 -2.15
N LEU A 33 -3.51 4.36 -1.13
CA LEU A 33 -3.53 2.95 -0.75
C LEU A 33 -4.50 2.19 -1.66
N GLY A 34 -3.99 1.14 -2.31
CA GLY A 34 -4.79 0.29 -3.18
C GLY A 34 -5.75 -0.59 -2.40
N TYR A 35 -6.89 -0.89 -3.01
CA TYR A 35 -7.88 -1.79 -2.42
C TYR A 35 -7.30 -3.19 -2.22
N THR A 36 -7.36 -3.70 -0.99
CA THR A 36 -7.35 -5.14 -0.78
C THR A 36 -8.68 -5.69 -1.29
N ILE A 37 -8.64 -6.80 -2.01
CA ILE A 37 -9.74 -7.38 -2.82
C ILE A 37 -11.05 -7.66 -2.04
N ASP A 38 -11.09 -7.46 -0.71
CA ASP A 38 -12.25 -7.74 0.14
C ASP A 38 -13.07 -6.51 0.61
N ALA A 39 -12.74 -5.28 0.22
CA ALA A 39 -13.52 -4.12 0.67
C ALA A 39 -14.51 -3.64 -0.41
N VAL A 40 -15.71 -4.24 -0.39
CA VAL A 40 -16.92 -3.76 -1.10
C VAL A 40 -17.50 -2.50 -0.43
N ILE A 41 -16.85 -1.89 0.58
CA ILE A 41 -17.40 -0.76 1.32
C ILE A 41 -16.33 0.32 1.56
N ASP A 42 -16.64 1.49 1.02
CA ASP A 42 -16.17 2.86 1.29
C ASP A 42 -14.73 3.29 0.94
N ALA A 43 -14.68 4.23 -0.01
CA ALA A 43 -13.64 5.19 -0.40
C ALA A 43 -12.15 4.75 -0.36
N PRO A 44 -11.38 4.96 -1.45
CA PRO A 44 -9.95 4.66 -1.43
C PRO A 44 -9.26 5.56 -0.40
N PHE A 45 -8.39 5.00 0.44
CA PHE A 45 -7.59 5.81 1.36
C PHE A 45 -6.56 6.60 0.54
N VAL A 46 -6.91 7.85 0.28
CA VAL A 46 -6.11 8.80 -0.50
C VAL A 46 -5.89 10.04 0.34
N LYS A 47 -4.63 10.46 0.45
CA LYS A 47 -4.21 11.74 1.04
C LYS A 47 -3.42 12.49 0.00
N SER A 48 -3.86 13.69 -0.32
CA SER A 48 -3.35 14.43 -1.48
C SER A 48 -3.30 15.90 -1.18
N THR A 49 -2.26 16.55 -1.71
CA THR A 49 -2.16 18.01 -1.70
C THR A 49 -2.81 18.65 -2.95
N TYR A 50 -3.59 17.91 -3.74
CA TYR A 50 -4.42 18.48 -4.80
C TYR A 50 -5.54 19.34 -4.23
N SER A 51 -6.06 20.25 -5.04
CA SER A 51 -7.23 21.04 -4.63
C SER A 51 -8.47 20.15 -4.47
N ASP A 52 -9.34 20.50 -3.52
CA ASP A 52 -10.63 19.82 -3.33
C ASP A 52 -11.48 19.82 -4.61
N ALA A 53 -11.40 20.91 -5.39
CA ALA A 53 -12.08 21.03 -6.68
C ALA A 53 -11.60 19.97 -7.68
N TRP A 54 -10.28 19.74 -7.76
CA TRP A 54 -9.73 18.68 -8.61
C TRP A 54 -10.10 17.29 -8.08
N MET A 55 -9.97 17.05 -6.77
CA MET A 55 -10.33 15.76 -6.16
C MET A 55 -11.80 15.41 -6.41
N GLY A 56 -12.72 16.36 -6.19
CA GLY A 56 -14.14 16.18 -6.48
C GLY A 56 -14.40 15.88 -7.95
N ARG A 57 -13.74 16.60 -8.86
CA ARG A 57 -13.83 16.34 -10.31
C ARG A 57 -13.32 14.95 -10.68
N TYR A 58 -12.18 14.53 -10.13
CA TYR A 58 -11.58 13.22 -10.37
C TYR A 58 -12.53 12.08 -9.97
N ILE A 59 -13.18 12.22 -8.82
CA ILE A 59 -14.18 11.26 -8.32
C ILE A 59 -15.41 11.26 -9.22
N LEU A 60 -15.99 12.43 -9.52
CA LEU A 60 -17.22 12.57 -10.31
C LEU A 60 -17.06 12.01 -11.73
N LYS A 61 -15.91 12.24 -12.35
CA LYS A 61 -15.59 11.71 -13.68
C LYS A 61 -15.08 10.26 -13.66
N ARG A 62 -14.96 9.64 -12.48
CA ARG A 62 -14.44 8.28 -12.28
C ARG A 62 -13.08 8.07 -12.94
N TYR A 63 -12.20 9.06 -12.82
CA TYR A 63 -10.91 9.05 -13.50
C TYR A 63 -10.00 7.90 -13.09
N VAL A 64 -10.19 7.35 -11.89
CA VAL A 64 -9.52 6.11 -11.44
C VAL A 64 -9.60 4.96 -12.47
N ASN A 65 -10.67 4.90 -13.26
CA ASN A 65 -10.88 3.84 -14.25
C ASN A 65 -10.02 4.00 -15.51
N VAL A 66 -9.54 5.21 -15.80
CA VAL A 66 -8.76 5.54 -17.01
C VAL A 66 -7.38 6.10 -16.67
N ASP A 67 -7.09 6.29 -15.38
CA ASP A 67 -5.82 6.82 -14.90
C ASP A 67 -4.68 5.83 -15.13
N PRO A 68 -3.74 6.14 -16.04
CA PRO A 68 -2.65 5.21 -16.36
C PRO A 68 -1.70 5.05 -15.17
N VAL A 69 -1.54 6.06 -14.31
CA VAL A 69 -0.69 6.01 -13.13
C VAL A 69 -1.22 4.99 -12.14
N VAL A 70 -2.55 4.96 -11.94
CA VAL A 70 -3.21 3.97 -11.08
C VAL A 70 -3.19 2.58 -11.71
N GLN A 71 -3.61 2.47 -12.98
CA GLN A 71 -3.73 1.18 -13.68
C GLN A 71 -2.39 0.43 -13.78
N HIS A 72 -1.30 1.16 -14.08
CA HIS A 72 0.02 0.58 -14.22
C HIS A 72 0.80 0.60 -12.90
N GLY A 73 0.66 1.64 -12.08
CA GLY A 73 1.43 1.80 -10.86
C GLY A 73 1.25 0.64 -9.90
N PHE A 74 0.01 0.19 -9.68
CA PHE A 74 -0.26 -0.95 -8.81
C PHE A 74 0.27 -2.29 -9.33
N ARG A 75 0.73 -2.37 -10.59
CA ARG A 75 1.34 -3.58 -11.18
C ARG A 75 2.86 -3.49 -11.26
N ARG A 76 3.44 -2.29 -11.18
CA ARG A 76 4.89 -2.08 -11.21
C ARG A 76 5.53 -2.40 -9.85
N GLN A 77 6.81 -2.73 -9.88
CA GLN A 77 7.65 -2.90 -8.68
C GLN A 77 8.61 -1.74 -8.46
N LEU A 78 9.04 -1.09 -9.54
CA LEU A 78 10.00 0.00 -9.51
C LEU A 78 9.31 1.34 -9.72
N PRO A 79 9.85 2.42 -9.14
CA PRO A 79 9.40 3.78 -9.42
C PRO A 79 9.51 4.14 -10.91
N PHE A 80 8.67 5.07 -11.35
CA PHE A 80 8.60 5.46 -12.76
C PHE A 80 8.12 6.90 -12.93
N PHE A 81 8.56 7.53 -14.01
CA PHE A 81 7.98 8.79 -14.48
C PHE A 81 6.70 8.54 -15.28
N TRP A 82 5.75 9.48 -15.21
CA TRP A 82 4.48 9.38 -15.93
C TRP A 82 4.69 9.36 -17.45
N SER A 83 5.74 10.04 -17.94
CA SER A 83 6.18 9.96 -19.34
C SER A 83 6.49 8.54 -19.86
N GLU A 84 6.76 7.59 -18.97
CA GLU A 84 7.05 6.19 -19.35
C GLU A 84 5.78 5.35 -19.56
N LEU A 85 4.60 5.90 -19.28
CA LEU A 85 3.34 5.17 -19.37
C LEU A 85 2.75 5.25 -20.78
N PRO A 86 2.10 4.17 -21.25
CA PRO A 86 1.31 4.25 -22.48
C PRO A 86 0.11 5.16 -22.26
N MET A 87 -0.08 6.14 -23.16
CA MET A 87 -1.17 7.10 -23.10
C MET A 87 -2.27 6.72 -24.09
N ALA A 88 -3.30 6.03 -23.61
CA ALA A 88 -4.54 5.84 -24.37
C ALA A 88 -5.29 7.17 -24.54
N PRO A 89 -6.18 7.33 -25.54
CA PRO A 89 -6.93 8.58 -25.76
C PRO A 89 -7.64 9.11 -24.51
N GLN A 90 -8.31 8.23 -23.75
CA GLN A 90 -9.00 8.61 -22.51
C GLN A 90 -8.04 9.03 -21.39
N ALA A 91 -6.84 8.44 -21.34
CA ALA A 91 -5.80 8.85 -20.39
C ALA A 91 -5.23 10.23 -20.76
N MET A 92 -5.12 10.53 -22.05
CA MET A 92 -4.70 11.84 -22.53
C MET A 92 -5.72 12.93 -22.19
N GLU A 93 -7.02 12.65 -22.33
CA GLU A 93 -8.08 13.56 -21.88
C GLU A 93 -8.02 13.84 -20.37
N LEU A 94 -7.79 12.81 -19.55
CA LEU A 94 -7.53 12.97 -18.12
C LEU A 94 -6.32 13.90 -17.89
N MET A 95 -5.20 13.65 -18.56
CA MET A 95 -3.97 14.39 -18.31
C MET A 95 -4.07 15.86 -18.74
N GLN A 96 -4.80 16.14 -19.83
CA GLN A 96 -5.14 17.51 -20.24
C GLN A 96 -6.04 18.22 -19.22
N ASP A 97 -7.04 17.52 -18.69
CA ASP A 97 -7.93 18.05 -17.66
C ASP A 97 -7.16 18.30 -16.35
N ALA A 98 -6.24 17.41 -15.98
CA ALA A 98 -5.35 17.55 -14.84
C ALA A 98 -4.46 18.79 -14.97
N MET A 99 -3.86 19.00 -16.14
CA MET A 99 -3.09 20.20 -16.45
C MET A 99 -3.93 21.48 -16.29
N ALA A 100 -5.16 21.48 -16.85
CA ALA A 100 -6.06 22.62 -16.79
C ALA A 100 -6.50 22.98 -15.35
N HIS A 101 -6.39 22.05 -14.40
CA HIS A 101 -6.75 22.23 -13.00
C HIS A 101 -5.53 22.27 -12.07
N GLY A 102 -4.34 22.50 -12.63
CA GLY A 102 -3.13 22.77 -11.85
C GLY A 102 -2.46 21.54 -11.24
N VAL A 103 -2.70 20.33 -11.75
CA VAL A 103 -1.99 19.11 -11.31
C VAL A 103 -0.68 18.91 -12.06
N GLY A 104 -0.67 19.33 -13.33
CA GLY A 104 0.42 19.07 -14.28
C GLY A 104 0.21 17.80 -15.10
N THR A 105 1.13 17.56 -16.04
CA THR A 105 1.11 16.37 -16.93
C THR A 105 2.26 15.41 -16.67
N GLU A 106 3.21 15.77 -15.81
CA GLU A 106 4.38 14.96 -15.47
C GLU A 106 4.41 14.70 -13.97
N GLY A 107 4.88 13.51 -13.62
CA GLY A 107 5.07 13.13 -12.25
C GLY A 107 5.97 11.93 -12.10
N TYR A 108 6.30 11.62 -10.86
CA TYR A 108 7.08 10.46 -10.47
C TYR A 108 6.30 9.68 -9.42
N THR A 109 6.09 8.39 -9.69
CA THR A 109 5.31 7.52 -8.82
C THR A 109 6.18 6.38 -8.30
N ILE A 110 6.10 6.15 -6.98
CA ILE A 110 6.79 5.10 -6.25
C ILE A 110 5.74 4.06 -5.84
N PRO A 111 5.75 2.86 -6.46
CA PRO A 111 4.99 1.72 -5.96
C PRO A 111 5.54 1.24 -4.62
N ILE A 112 4.64 0.98 -3.69
CA ILE A 112 4.95 0.45 -2.36
C ILE A 112 4.24 -0.88 -2.23
N ILE A 113 4.98 -1.91 -1.84
CA ILE A 113 4.44 -3.24 -1.52
C ILE A 113 4.97 -3.60 -0.15
N ASP A 114 4.07 -3.78 0.82
CA ASP A 114 4.47 -4.16 2.17
C ASP A 114 4.57 -5.68 2.34
N ARG A 115 4.93 -6.09 3.56
CA ARG A 115 5.15 -7.50 3.92
C ARG A 115 3.91 -8.38 3.71
N VAL A 116 2.71 -7.80 3.83
CA VAL A 116 1.43 -8.50 3.64
C VAL A 116 0.84 -8.28 2.24
N ARG A 117 1.67 -7.82 1.28
CA ARG A 117 1.31 -7.53 -0.12
C ARG A 117 0.21 -6.49 -0.29
N ARG A 118 -0.02 -5.61 0.69
CA ARG A 118 -0.76 -4.38 0.45
C ARG A 118 0.03 -3.52 -0.52
N ARG A 119 -0.67 -2.90 -1.45
CA ARG A 119 -0.06 -2.03 -2.46
C ARG A 119 -0.49 -0.60 -2.23
N ALA A 120 0.45 0.32 -2.32
CA ALA A 120 0.18 1.75 -2.31
C ALA A 120 1.02 2.45 -3.39
N LEU A 121 0.63 3.67 -3.72
CA LEU A 121 1.37 4.56 -4.63
C LEU A 121 1.62 5.87 -3.90
N LEU A 122 2.87 6.34 -3.91
CA LEU A 122 3.19 7.74 -3.64
C LEU A 122 3.51 8.41 -4.98
N SER A 123 2.77 9.46 -5.33
CA SER A 123 2.96 10.21 -6.57
C SER A 123 3.34 11.66 -6.26
N LEU A 124 4.33 12.16 -6.97
CA LEU A 124 4.87 13.52 -6.89
C LEU A 124 4.70 14.17 -8.24
N THR A 125 4.17 15.39 -8.33
CA THR A 125 3.90 16.04 -9.62
C THR A 125 4.53 17.41 -9.74
N THR A 126 4.66 17.85 -10.99
CA THR A 126 5.04 19.20 -11.37
C THR A 126 4.04 19.75 -12.38
N THR A 127 3.68 21.02 -12.19
CA THR A 127 2.87 21.84 -13.07
C THR A 127 3.71 22.58 -14.10
N GLN A 128 5.03 22.59 -13.93
CA GLN A 128 5.95 23.26 -14.84
C GLN A 128 6.06 22.50 -16.16
N LEU A 129 6.02 23.24 -17.27
CA LEU A 129 6.20 22.67 -18.61
C LEU A 129 7.63 22.18 -18.84
N ASP A 130 8.62 22.91 -18.30
CA ASP A 130 9.99 22.41 -18.22
C ASP A 130 10.13 21.47 -17.02
N THR A 131 10.18 20.17 -17.31
CA THR A 131 10.26 19.12 -16.30
C THR A 131 11.70 18.79 -15.88
N ALA A 132 12.72 19.41 -16.50
CA ALA A 132 14.12 19.08 -16.21
C ALA A 132 14.51 19.34 -14.74
N PRO A 133 14.13 20.48 -14.11
CA PRO A 133 14.42 20.71 -12.69
C PRO A 133 13.75 19.67 -11.79
N PHE A 134 12.49 19.32 -12.08
CA PHE A 134 11.76 18.28 -11.35
C PHE A 134 12.47 16.93 -11.42
N ARG A 135 12.86 16.50 -12.63
CA ARG A 135 13.58 15.24 -12.85
C ARG A 135 14.92 15.23 -12.13
N GLN A 136 15.65 16.33 -12.14
CA GLN A 136 16.94 16.43 -11.45
C GLN A 136 16.80 16.24 -9.93
N ILE A 137 15.79 16.85 -9.31
CA ILE A 137 15.50 16.67 -7.87
C ILE A 137 15.12 15.22 -7.60
N VAL A 138 14.18 14.67 -8.38
CA VAL A 138 13.75 13.27 -8.23
C VAL A 138 14.94 12.32 -8.34
N GLU A 139 15.83 12.54 -9.30
CA GLU A 139 17.00 11.69 -9.54
C GLU A 139 18.05 11.79 -8.43
N ALA A 140 18.32 13.00 -7.93
CA ALA A 140 19.24 13.22 -6.82
C ALA A 140 18.73 12.58 -5.52
N GLU A 141 17.41 12.58 -5.31
CA GLU A 141 16.78 12.21 -4.04
C GLU A 141 16.08 10.84 -4.08
N ARG A 142 16.31 10.00 -5.13
CA ARG A 142 15.57 8.72 -5.32
C ARG A 142 15.53 7.84 -4.07
N THR A 143 16.67 7.66 -3.42
CA THR A 143 16.77 6.82 -2.20
C THR A 143 15.96 7.42 -1.06
N ALA A 144 16.11 8.72 -0.81
CA ALA A 144 15.38 9.41 0.24
C ALA A 144 13.86 9.38 -0.03
N LEU A 145 13.42 9.62 -1.26
CA LEU A 145 12.02 9.57 -1.65
C LEU A 145 11.42 8.16 -1.47
N ALA A 146 12.18 7.11 -1.78
CA ALA A 146 11.73 5.73 -1.55
C ALA A 146 11.59 5.42 -0.04
N GLU A 147 12.55 5.84 0.78
CA GLU A 147 12.45 5.69 2.25
C GLU A 147 11.23 6.44 2.82
N LEU A 148 11.03 7.69 2.39
CA LEU A 148 9.88 8.50 2.81
C LEU A 148 8.55 7.88 2.36
N ALA A 149 8.50 7.30 1.16
CA ALA A 149 7.31 6.59 0.67
C ALA A 149 6.91 5.44 1.59
N PHE A 150 7.88 4.64 2.05
CA PHE A 150 7.63 3.57 3.03
C PHE A 150 7.21 4.10 4.40
N LEU A 151 7.82 5.19 4.89
CA LEU A 151 7.44 5.80 6.17
C LEU A 151 6.00 6.34 6.14
N ILE A 152 5.60 6.98 5.04
CA ILE A 152 4.23 7.44 4.83
C ILE A 152 3.27 6.25 4.78
N HIS A 153 3.66 5.15 4.13
CA HIS A 153 2.85 3.93 4.10
C HIS A 153 2.63 3.34 5.49
N GLU A 154 3.69 3.18 6.29
CA GLU A 154 3.57 2.68 7.68
C GLU A 154 2.61 3.56 8.51
N LYS A 155 2.69 4.88 8.35
CA LYS A 155 1.79 5.83 8.99
C LYS A 155 0.34 5.65 8.53
N ALA A 156 0.10 5.49 7.23
CA ALA A 156 -1.23 5.24 6.68
C ALA A 156 -1.87 3.96 7.19
N ILE A 157 -1.05 2.91 7.32
CA ILE A 157 -1.48 1.66 7.92
C ILE A 157 -1.84 1.86 9.40
N GLY A 158 -1.04 2.62 10.14
CA GLY A 158 -1.32 2.96 11.54
C GLY A 158 -2.61 3.77 11.72
N GLU A 159 -2.91 4.71 10.83
CA GLU A 159 -4.16 5.48 10.86
C GLU A 159 -5.38 4.63 10.55
N LEU A 160 -5.29 3.76 9.54
CA LEU A 160 -6.44 2.97 9.08
C LEU A 160 -6.78 1.81 10.02
N HIS A 161 -5.78 1.23 10.68
CA HIS A 161 -5.93 0.00 11.44
C HIS A 161 -5.51 0.10 12.92
N GLY A 162 -4.95 1.22 13.36
CA GLY A 162 -4.37 1.36 14.71
C GLY A 162 -2.99 0.71 14.85
N SER A 163 -2.57 0.45 16.10
CA SER A 163 -1.28 -0.18 16.40
C SER A 163 -1.26 -1.64 15.91
N ASP A 164 -0.51 -1.86 14.83
CA ASP A 164 -0.17 -3.13 14.17
C ASP A 164 -1.34 -3.85 13.44
N PRO A 165 -1.40 -3.80 12.10
CA PRO A 165 -2.48 -4.42 11.31
C PRO A 165 -2.36 -5.93 11.17
N LEU A 166 -1.22 -6.50 11.55
CA LEU A 166 -1.04 -7.95 11.59
C LEU A 166 -1.48 -8.43 12.96
N PRO A 167 -2.45 -9.35 13.06
CA PRO A 167 -2.65 -10.05 14.32
C PRO A 167 -1.31 -10.69 14.68
N ALA A 168 -0.73 -10.30 15.82
CA ALA A 168 0.50 -10.89 16.33
C ALA A 168 0.22 -12.37 16.66
N LEU A 169 0.34 -13.22 15.65
CA LEU A 169 0.32 -14.66 15.80
C LEU A 169 1.63 -15.07 16.44
N ALA A 170 1.54 -15.80 17.53
CA ALA A 170 2.70 -16.40 18.18
C ALA A 170 3.34 -17.43 17.24
N ALA A 171 4.64 -17.68 17.40
CA ALA A 171 5.36 -18.67 16.58
C ALA A 171 4.65 -20.03 16.53
N ARG A 172 4.12 -20.52 17.67
CA ARG A 172 3.36 -21.77 17.73
C ARG A 172 2.03 -21.74 16.96
N GLU A 173 1.38 -20.58 16.92
CA GLU A 173 0.15 -20.38 16.15
C GLU A 173 0.44 -20.43 14.64
N LEU A 174 1.54 -19.80 14.20
CA LEU A 174 2.03 -19.86 12.83
C LEU A 174 2.41 -21.27 12.42
N GLU A 175 3.23 -21.96 13.23
CA GLU A 175 3.62 -23.36 12.97
C GLU A 175 2.40 -24.27 12.81
N CYS A 176 1.40 -24.16 13.69
CA CYS A 176 0.19 -24.95 13.59
C CYS A 176 -0.61 -24.62 12.32
N LEU A 177 -0.72 -23.35 11.94
CA LEU A 177 -1.36 -22.94 10.69
C LEU A 177 -0.62 -23.45 9.46
N THR A 178 0.72 -23.42 9.46
CA THR A 178 1.56 -23.96 8.37
C THR A 178 1.28 -25.45 8.16
N TRP A 179 1.33 -26.25 9.22
CA TRP A 179 1.02 -27.68 9.09
C TRP A 179 -0.45 -27.93 8.70
N SER A 180 -1.37 -27.07 9.16
CA SER A 180 -2.77 -27.14 8.73
C SER A 180 -2.95 -26.78 7.25
N ALA A 181 -2.11 -25.89 6.70
CA ALA A 181 -2.11 -25.55 5.27
C ALA A 181 -1.66 -26.73 4.41
N GLU A 182 -0.75 -27.57 4.92
CA GLU A 182 -0.34 -28.83 4.29
C GLU A 182 -1.35 -29.98 4.44
N GLY A 183 -2.54 -29.72 5.00
CA GLY A 183 -3.59 -30.72 5.19
C GLY A 183 -3.36 -31.68 6.35
N ARG A 184 -2.45 -31.37 7.29
CA ARG A 184 -2.21 -32.21 8.46
C ARG A 184 -3.39 -32.18 9.43
N THR A 185 -3.72 -33.35 9.97
CA THR A 185 -4.69 -33.49 11.06
C THR A 185 -4.12 -32.98 12.38
N TYR A 186 -4.98 -32.64 13.36
CA TYR A 186 -4.53 -32.17 14.67
C TYR A 186 -3.56 -33.13 15.37
N LYS A 187 -3.75 -34.44 15.18
CA LYS A 187 -2.87 -35.47 15.73
C LYS A 187 -1.49 -35.46 15.08
N GLU A 188 -1.41 -35.25 13.77
CA GLU A 188 -0.15 -35.14 13.05
C GLU A 188 0.60 -33.85 13.42
N ILE A 189 -0.11 -32.73 13.51
CA ILE A 189 0.44 -31.44 13.96
C ILE A 189 1.02 -31.58 15.36
N ALA A 190 0.26 -32.19 16.28
CA ALA A 190 0.69 -32.44 17.66
C ALA A 190 1.97 -33.26 17.73
N ARG A 191 2.05 -34.34 16.94
CA ARG A 191 3.25 -35.17 16.83
C ARG A 191 4.44 -34.40 16.26
N GLN A 192 4.22 -33.57 15.25
CA GLN A 192 5.26 -32.82 14.55
C GLN A 192 5.87 -31.73 15.43
N LEU A 193 5.06 -31.12 16.31
CA LEU A 193 5.47 -30.01 17.19
C LEU A 193 5.80 -30.45 18.62
N ASP A 194 5.73 -31.75 18.92
CA ASP A 194 5.90 -32.35 20.25
C ASP A 194 4.99 -31.70 21.33
N ILE A 195 3.69 -31.60 21.01
CA ILE A 195 2.65 -31.05 21.89
C ILE A 195 1.43 -32.00 21.95
N SER A 196 0.48 -31.73 22.84
CA SER A 196 -0.77 -32.48 22.87
C SER A 196 -1.71 -32.07 21.73
N GLU A 197 -2.59 -32.98 21.28
CA GLU A 197 -3.64 -32.66 20.30
C GLU A 197 -4.57 -31.54 20.80
N HIS A 198 -4.82 -31.50 22.11
CA HIS A 198 -5.58 -30.41 22.74
C HIS A 198 -4.87 -29.06 22.57
N THR A 199 -3.55 -29.02 22.77
CA THR A 199 -2.72 -27.82 22.61
C THR A 199 -2.68 -27.36 21.14
N ALA A 200 -2.54 -28.28 20.19
CA ALA A 200 -2.58 -27.96 18.76
C ALA A 200 -3.93 -27.32 18.35
N ARG A 201 -5.05 -27.90 18.83
CA ARG A 201 -6.39 -27.32 18.62
C ARG A 201 -6.53 -25.94 19.27
N ALA A 202 -5.96 -25.74 20.46
CA ALA A 202 -5.98 -24.45 21.16
C ALA A 202 -5.23 -23.37 20.37
N TYR A 203 -4.03 -23.67 19.85
CA TYR A 203 -3.28 -22.73 19.01
C TYR A 203 -4.02 -22.39 17.71
N LEU A 204 -4.55 -23.38 17.00
CA LEU A 204 -5.34 -23.12 15.78
C LEU A 204 -6.61 -22.30 16.05
N ARG A 205 -7.29 -22.56 17.18
CA ARG A 205 -8.44 -21.75 17.61
C ARG A 205 -8.03 -20.32 17.92
N SER A 206 -6.94 -20.12 18.64
CA SER A 206 -6.40 -18.80 18.96
C SER A 206 -6.03 -18.03 17.69
N ALA A 207 -5.30 -18.68 16.78
CA ALA A 207 -4.91 -18.10 15.50
C ALA A 207 -6.13 -17.68 14.66
N ARG A 208 -7.15 -18.55 14.56
CA ARG A 208 -8.42 -18.25 13.88
C ARG A 208 -9.12 -17.03 14.47
N LEU A 209 -9.20 -16.95 15.81
CA LEU A 209 -9.84 -15.82 16.49
C LEU A 209 -9.07 -14.51 16.26
N LYS A 210 -7.74 -14.55 16.38
CA LYS A 210 -6.86 -13.40 16.10
C LYS A 210 -6.97 -12.93 14.65
N LEU A 211 -7.11 -13.85 13.70
CA LEU A 211 -7.34 -13.55 12.29
C LEU A 211 -8.79 -13.13 11.98
N GLY A 212 -9.71 -13.22 12.94
CA GLY A 212 -11.12 -12.87 12.74
C GLY A 212 -11.88 -13.79 11.78
N CYS A 213 -11.46 -15.05 11.65
CA CYS A 213 -12.02 -16.00 10.69
C CYS A 213 -13.09 -16.92 11.32
N GLY A 214 -14.07 -17.35 10.54
CA GLY A 214 -15.11 -18.30 10.95
C GLY A 214 -14.62 -19.75 11.01
N SER A 215 -13.61 -20.11 10.20
CA SER A 215 -13.07 -21.48 10.13
C SER A 215 -11.53 -21.52 10.11
N ILE A 216 -10.94 -22.70 10.36
CA ILE A 216 -9.48 -22.90 10.23
C ILE A 216 -9.05 -22.76 8.76
N ALA A 217 -9.85 -23.26 7.80
CA ALA A 217 -9.55 -23.12 6.37
C ALA A 217 -9.50 -21.63 5.95
N GLU A 218 -10.45 -20.83 6.42
CA GLU A 218 -10.44 -19.37 6.20
C GLU A 218 -9.25 -18.70 6.90
N ALA A 219 -8.87 -19.15 8.10
CA ALA A 219 -7.68 -18.65 8.79
C ALA A 219 -6.38 -18.97 8.03
N VAL A 220 -6.25 -20.19 7.49
CA VAL A 220 -5.12 -20.59 6.63
C VAL A 220 -5.08 -19.73 5.37
N ALA A 221 -6.20 -19.59 4.65
CA ALA A 221 -6.27 -18.77 3.44
C ALA A 221 -5.89 -17.30 3.73
N LYS A 222 -6.37 -16.74 4.84
CA LYS A 222 -6.04 -15.37 5.26
C LYS A 222 -4.56 -15.24 5.68
N ALA A 223 -4.01 -16.24 6.37
CA ALA A 223 -2.61 -16.26 6.76
C ALA A 223 -1.66 -16.33 5.55
N ILE A 224 -1.97 -17.16 4.55
CA ILE A 224 -1.24 -17.22 3.27
C ILE A 224 -1.33 -15.88 2.54
N ARG A 225 -2.54 -15.30 2.43
CA ARG A 225 -2.73 -13.99 1.79
C ARG A 225 -1.93 -12.86 2.42
N PHE A 226 -1.73 -12.92 3.74
CA PHE A 226 -0.91 -11.96 4.48
C PHE A 226 0.57 -12.36 4.58
N ASN A 227 1.03 -13.41 3.88
CA ASN A 227 2.37 -13.99 3.97
C ASN A 227 2.82 -14.28 5.42
N LEU A 228 1.87 -14.67 6.28
CA LEU A 228 2.19 -15.13 7.64
C LEU A 228 2.72 -16.57 7.61
N ILE A 229 2.29 -17.35 6.61
CA ILE A 229 2.72 -18.72 6.33
C ILE A 229 2.84 -18.90 4.80
N GLU A 230 3.63 -19.86 4.35
CA GLU A 230 3.79 -20.17 2.92
C GLU A 230 2.75 -21.19 2.44
N GLU A 231 2.36 -21.09 1.17
CA GLU A 231 1.57 -22.12 0.48
C GLU A 231 2.53 -23.16 -0.10
N ASN A 232 2.69 -24.29 0.59
CA ASN A 232 3.48 -25.40 0.06
C ASN A 232 2.68 -26.11 -1.05
N ASN A 233 2.93 -25.73 -2.31
CA ASN A 233 2.53 -26.51 -3.47
C ASN A 233 3.39 -27.78 -3.53
N ALA A 234 2.85 -28.89 -3.01
CA ALA A 234 3.34 -30.24 -3.30
C ALA A 234 2.82 -30.71 -4.66
#